data_AF-A0AAV4HQ34-F1
#
_entry.id   AF-A0AAV4HQ34-F1
#
_cell.length_a   1.000
_cell.length_b   1.000
_cell.length_c   1.000
_cell.angle_alpha   90.00
_cell.angle_beta   90.00
_cell.angle_gamma   90.00
#
_symmetry.space_group_name_H-M   'P 1'
#
loop_
_entity.id
_entity.type
_entity.pdbx_description
1 polymer ?
#
loop_
_entity_poly.entity_id
_entity_poly.type
_entity_poly.pdbx_seq_one_letter_code
_entity_poly.pdbx_strand_id
1 'polypeptide(L)'
;MAASTEDVSKETQKSQNDDKPVRVIKTPVDLQRLKLEKLMNNPTKEVIIPEKSKEKAPRAPLEFIRNIWGSSAGAGSGDFHVYRGVRRREYARQKFINEKAEKEGLDEAYKQKIEQNRKEAVERTAKNKAKSLPESSSNSLRFLTQKYRVLIAANSSLDTFLDQFVNLQCSKPVDLEFTGVANQVPQESSSEDSEDDDSGISEAAKGGEDGAHSNIDNTDETSQDNDQSNLDPEKS
;
A
#
# COMPACT_ATOMS: atom_id res chain seq x y z
N MET A 1 17.74 13.06 -51.98
CA MET A 1 18.88 12.69 -51.13
C MET A 1 19.08 13.80 -50.11
N ALA A 2 18.59 13.63 -48.88
CA ALA A 2 18.81 14.56 -47.78
C ALA A 2 19.19 13.72 -46.56
N ALA A 3 20.50 13.61 -46.30
CA ALA A 3 21.04 12.84 -45.20
C ALA A 3 21.01 13.67 -43.90
N SER A 4 20.25 13.19 -42.92
CA SER A 4 20.54 13.14 -41.48
C SER A 4 21.37 14.28 -40.86
N THR A 5 20.79 15.48 -40.73
CA THR A 5 21.40 16.56 -39.92
C THR A 5 21.31 16.32 -38.41
N GLU A 6 20.49 15.37 -37.95
CA GLU A 6 20.34 15.05 -36.52
C GLU A 6 21.54 14.26 -35.96
N ASP A 7 22.15 13.39 -36.75
CA ASP A 7 23.24 12.52 -36.28
C ASP A 7 24.54 13.30 -36.01
N VAL A 8 24.83 14.34 -36.80
CA VAL A 8 26.04 15.18 -36.64
C VAL A 8 26.04 15.97 -35.33
N SER A 9 24.85 16.36 -34.83
CA SER A 9 24.72 17.14 -33.59
C SER A 9 24.95 16.32 -32.31
N LYS A 10 24.65 15.02 -32.33
CA LYS A 10 24.88 14.10 -31.19
C LYS A 10 26.36 13.77 -31.01
N GLU A 11 27.10 13.62 -32.11
CA GLU A 11 28.53 13.30 -32.05
C GLU A 11 29.36 14.47 -31.51
N THR A 12 29.06 15.72 -31.91
CA THR A 12 29.75 16.93 -31.40
C THR A 12 29.43 17.26 -29.95
N GLN A 13 28.22 16.96 -29.46
CA GLN A 13 27.84 17.13 -28.05
C GLN A 13 28.51 16.09 -27.14
N LYS A 14 28.76 14.89 -27.63
CA LYS A 14 29.42 13.82 -26.87
C LYS A 14 30.89 14.15 -26.64
N SER A 15 31.60 14.58 -27.68
CA SER A 15 33.03 14.94 -27.59
C SER A 15 33.30 16.09 -26.61
N GLN A 16 32.42 17.10 -26.51
CA GLN A 16 32.61 18.20 -25.56
C GLN A 16 32.24 17.86 -24.10
N ASN A 17 31.56 16.74 -23.85
CA ASN A 17 31.26 16.31 -22.48
C ASN A 17 32.41 15.48 -21.88
N ASP A 18 33.25 14.87 -22.71
CA ASP A 18 34.37 14.02 -22.29
C ASP A 18 35.60 14.84 -21.82
N ASP A 19 35.73 16.10 -22.26
CA ASP A 19 36.83 17.02 -21.87
C ASP A 19 36.57 17.78 -20.55
N LYS A 20 35.40 17.60 -19.91
CA LYS A 20 35.04 18.31 -18.68
C LYS A 20 35.66 17.60 -17.47
N PRO A 21 36.38 18.31 -16.56
CA PRO A 21 36.98 17.68 -15.39
C PRO A 21 35.89 17.06 -14.51
N VAL A 22 36.13 15.84 -14.02
CA VAL A 22 35.24 15.11 -13.11
C VAL A 22 35.02 15.95 -11.85
N ARG A 23 33.83 16.53 -11.71
CA ARG A 23 33.46 17.35 -10.55
C ARG A 23 33.16 16.46 -9.35
N VAL A 24 33.97 16.59 -8.30
CA VAL A 24 33.74 15.91 -7.02
C VAL A 24 32.61 16.62 -6.26
N ILE A 25 31.57 15.86 -5.89
CA ILE A 25 30.42 16.36 -5.13
C ILE A 25 30.84 16.54 -3.67
N LYS A 26 30.70 17.76 -3.12
CA LYS A 26 30.99 18.04 -1.70
C LYS A 26 29.73 18.41 -0.92
N THR A 27 28.77 19.03 -1.59
CA THR A 27 27.53 19.55 -0.98
C THR A 27 26.30 18.95 -1.68
N PRO A 28 25.14 18.77 -1.02
CA PRO A 28 23.90 18.32 -1.69
C PRO A 28 23.48 19.22 -2.86
N VAL A 29 23.82 20.51 -2.81
CA VAL A 29 23.61 21.47 -3.90
C VAL A 29 24.40 21.07 -5.15
N ASP A 30 25.64 20.59 -5.00
CA ASP A 30 26.47 20.14 -6.11
C ASP A 30 25.86 18.92 -6.81
N LEU A 31 25.28 18.00 -6.02
CA LEU A 31 24.56 16.82 -6.54
C LEU A 31 23.36 17.26 -7.38
N GLN A 32 22.55 18.19 -6.86
CA GLN A 32 21.41 18.74 -7.58
C GLN A 32 21.85 19.47 -8.85
N ARG A 33 22.91 20.28 -8.77
CA ARG A 33 23.49 20.98 -9.93
C ARG A 33 23.92 20.01 -11.02
N LEU A 34 24.61 18.92 -10.69
CA LEU A 34 24.99 17.90 -11.67
C LEU A 34 23.78 17.21 -12.30
N LYS A 35 22.73 16.91 -11.51
CA LYS A 35 21.47 16.36 -12.04
C LYS A 35 20.78 17.36 -12.97
N LEU A 36 20.75 18.63 -12.62
CA LEU A 36 20.18 19.70 -13.43
C LEU A 36 20.97 19.90 -14.73
N GLU A 37 22.29 19.99 -14.66
CA GLU A 37 23.17 20.08 -15.84
C GLU A 37 22.90 18.90 -16.79
N LYS A 38 22.76 17.67 -16.25
CA LYS A 38 22.43 16.47 -17.05
C LYS A 38 21.04 16.54 -17.71
N LEU A 39 20.04 17.08 -17.02
CA LEU A 39 18.68 17.24 -17.56
C LEU A 39 18.61 18.35 -18.61
N MET A 40 19.31 19.46 -18.39
CA MET A 40 19.31 20.63 -19.28
C MET A 40 20.15 20.42 -20.55
N ASN A 41 21.06 19.45 -20.57
CA ASN A 41 21.81 19.08 -21.78
C ASN A 41 20.89 18.60 -22.92
N ASN A 42 19.70 18.04 -22.62
CA ASN A 42 18.74 17.58 -23.64
C ASN A 42 17.31 17.93 -23.22
N PRO A 43 16.86 19.19 -23.40
CA PRO A 43 15.56 19.66 -22.92
C PRO A 43 14.38 19.09 -23.71
N THR A 44 14.60 18.51 -24.89
CA THR A 44 13.57 17.88 -25.73
C THR A 44 13.25 16.44 -25.31
N LYS A 45 14.08 15.82 -24.47
CA LYS A 45 13.87 14.44 -24.01
C LYS A 45 12.96 14.44 -22.78
N GLU A 46 11.84 13.72 -22.86
CA GLU A 46 10.93 13.54 -21.73
C GLU A 46 11.64 12.88 -20.53
N VAL A 47 11.35 13.40 -19.34
CA VAL A 47 11.90 12.90 -18.08
C VAL A 47 10.98 11.82 -17.53
N ILE A 48 11.48 10.59 -17.44
CA ILE A 48 10.74 9.46 -16.84
C ILE A 48 10.84 9.58 -15.31
N ILE A 49 9.76 9.99 -14.67
CA ILE A 49 9.63 9.90 -13.22
C ILE A 49 9.29 8.45 -12.88
N PRO A 50 10.09 7.75 -12.06
CA PRO A 50 9.80 6.36 -11.72
C PRO A 50 8.48 6.30 -10.95
N GLU A 51 7.57 5.44 -11.41
CA GLU A 51 6.38 5.10 -10.65
C GLU A 51 6.76 4.39 -9.35
N LYS A 52 5.86 4.43 -8.36
CA LYS A 52 6.04 3.72 -7.08
C LYS A 52 6.40 2.26 -7.32
N SER A 53 7.39 1.74 -6.58
CA SER A 53 7.79 0.34 -6.72
C SER A 53 6.62 -0.58 -6.38
N LYS A 54 6.30 -1.49 -7.30
CA LYS A 54 5.28 -2.52 -7.07
C LYS A 54 5.78 -3.50 -6.02
N GLU A 55 4.89 -3.94 -5.14
CA GLU A 55 5.20 -4.99 -4.17
C GLU A 55 5.56 -6.29 -4.91
N LYS A 56 6.59 -7.00 -4.43
CA LYS A 56 7.08 -8.23 -5.08
C LYS A 56 6.15 -9.40 -4.78
N ALA A 57 5.06 -9.50 -5.53
CA ALA A 57 4.10 -10.60 -5.40
C ALA A 57 4.69 -11.94 -5.91
N PRO A 58 4.30 -13.08 -5.31
CA PRO A 58 4.63 -14.39 -5.85
C PRO A 58 4.01 -14.54 -7.24
N ARG A 59 4.73 -15.22 -8.15
CA ARG A 59 4.23 -15.49 -9.50
C ARG A 59 2.98 -16.37 -9.42
N ALA A 60 1.94 -15.99 -10.16
CA ALA A 60 0.75 -16.80 -10.31
C ALA A 60 1.09 -18.22 -10.82
N PRO A 61 0.37 -19.25 -10.34
CA PRO A 61 0.52 -20.61 -10.87
C PRO A 61 0.19 -20.62 -12.38
N LEU A 62 0.83 -21.52 -13.12
CA LEU A 62 0.45 -21.74 -14.51
C LEU A 62 -0.91 -22.43 -14.54
N GLU A 63 -1.78 -21.97 -15.43
CA GLU A 63 -3.13 -22.53 -15.62
C GLU A 63 -3.07 -23.99 -16.09
N PHE A 64 -2.23 -24.28 -17.09
CA PHE A 64 -2.06 -25.63 -17.63
C PHE A 64 -0.60 -26.07 -17.58
N ILE A 65 -0.37 -27.21 -16.93
CA ILE A 65 0.89 -27.94 -17.02
C ILE A 65 0.73 -28.98 -18.13
N ARG A 66 1.50 -28.82 -19.21
CA ARG A 66 1.40 -29.70 -20.39
C ARG A 66 2.15 -31.03 -20.22
N ASN A 67 3.12 -31.06 -19.32
CA ASN A 67 4.08 -32.16 -19.19
C ASN A 67 3.73 -33.03 -17.97
N ILE A 68 2.48 -33.47 -17.88
CA ILE A 68 2.02 -34.39 -16.83
C ILE A 68 2.13 -35.81 -17.37
N TRP A 69 2.85 -36.67 -16.65
CA TRP A 69 2.92 -38.10 -16.97
C TRP A 69 1.82 -38.86 -16.23
N GLY A 70 1.43 -40.04 -16.71
CA GLY A 70 0.32 -40.82 -16.13
C GLY A 70 0.48 -41.11 -14.63
N SER A 71 -0.62 -41.09 -13.88
CA SER A 71 -0.64 -41.17 -12.41
C SER A 71 -0.03 -42.46 -11.84
N SER A 72 0.05 -43.53 -12.63
CA SER A 72 0.63 -44.81 -12.24
C SER A 72 2.09 -44.99 -12.67
N ALA A 73 2.69 -44.00 -13.34
CA ALA A 73 4.09 -44.09 -13.73
C ALA A 73 5.02 -43.86 -12.53
N GLY A 74 6.17 -44.53 -12.56
CA GLY A 74 7.20 -44.38 -11.52
C GLY A 74 7.84 -42.98 -11.51
N ALA A 75 8.53 -42.67 -10.41
CA ALA A 75 9.26 -41.42 -10.26
C ALA A 75 10.36 -41.28 -11.33
N GLY A 76 10.29 -40.21 -12.13
CA GLY A 76 11.31 -39.88 -13.13
C GLY A 76 12.52 -39.17 -12.51
N SER A 77 13.64 -39.15 -13.22
CA SER A 77 14.88 -38.49 -12.78
C SER A 77 14.73 -36.96 -12.59
N GLY A 78 13.79 -36.32 -13.28
CA GLY A 78 13.51 -34.89 -13.17
C GLY A 78 12.54 -34.51 -12.05
N ASP A 79 11.82 -35.48 -11.48
CA ASP A 79 10.70 -35.20 -10.57
C ASP A 79 11.14 -34.55 -9.25
N PHE A 80 12.34 -34.91 -8.78
CA PHE A 80 12.98 -34.26 -7.64
C PHE A 80 13.16 -32.74 -7.85
N HIS A 81 13.59 -32.32 -9.03
CA HIS A 81 13.78 -30.90 -9.33
C HIS A 81 12.45 -30.16 -9.49
N VAL A 82 11.42 -30.84 -10.01
CA VAL A 82 10.06 -30.30 -10.07
C VAL A 82 9.54 -30.04 -8.65
N TYR A 83 9.59 -31.04 -7.77
CA TYR A 83 9.19 -30.89 -6.36
C TYR A 83 9.95 -29.75 -5.66
N ARG A 84 11.29 -29.71 -5.80
CA ARG A 84 12.13 -28.65 -5.20
C ARG A 84 11.72 -27.26 -5.67
N GLY A 85 11.43 -27.09 -6.96
CA GLY A 85 10.99 -25.82 -7.54
C GLY A 85 9.61 -25.39 -7.04
N VAL A 86 8.66 -26.32 -7.02
CA VAL A 86 7.29 -26.09 -6.50
C VAL A 86 7.33 -25.75 -5.02
N ARG A 87 8.08 -26.49 -4.20
CA ARG A 87 8.20 -26.25 -2.75
C ARG A 87 8.75 -24.87 -2.43
N ARG A 88 9.81 -24.43 -3.12
CA ARG A 88 10.35 -23.06 -2.93
C ARG A 88 9.35 -21.99 -3.32
N ARG A 89 8.63 -22.18 -4.43
CA ARG A 89 7.58 -21.24 -4.86
C ARG A 89 6.47 -21.17 -3.82
N GLU A 90 6.09 -22.31 -3.27
CA GLU A 90 5.03 -22.40 -2.28
C GLU A 90 5.45 -21.77 -0.93
N TYR A 91 6.67 -22.02 -0.45
CA TYR A 91 7.19 -21.35 0.75
C TYR A 91 7.29 -19.84 0.57
N ALA A 92 7.76 -19.37 -0.59
CA ALA A 92 7.79 -17.94 -0.89
C ALA A 92 6.37 -17.34 -0.93
N ARG A 93 5.40 -18.08 -1.48
CA ARG A 93 3.98 -17.67 -1.51
C ARG A 93 3.38 -17.60 -0.11
N GLN A 94 3.56 -18.63 0.71
CA GLN A 94 3.06 -18.68 2.09
C GLN A 94 3.69 -17.57 2.94
N LYS A 95 5.01 -17.39 2.84
CA LYS A 95 5.72 -16.30 3.52
C LYS A 95 5.14 -14.93 3.14
N PHE A 96 4.94 -14.67 1.86
CA PHE A 96 4.34 -13.42 1.39
C PHE A 96 2.93 -13.19 1.92
N ILE A 97 2.09 -14.23 1.97
CA ILE A 97 0.72 -14.13 2.49
C ILE A 97 0.73 -13.79 3.98
N ASN A 98 1.56 -14.49 4.76
CA ASN A 98 1.66 -14.26 6.20
C ASN A 98 2.19 -12.84 6.49
N GLU A 99 3.28 -12.42 5.85
CA GLU A 99 3.84 -11.07 6.01
C GLU A 99 2.85 -9.97 5.60
N LYS A 100 2.07 -10.21 4.54
CA LYS A 100 1.04 -9.27 4.08
C LYS A 100 -0.10 -9.16 5.09
N ALA A 101 -0.60 -10.29 5.60
CA ALA A 101 -1.65 -10.31 6.61
C ALA A 101 -1.22 -9.61 7.91
N GLU A 102 0.02 -9.84 8.36
CA GLU A 102 0.59 -9.16 9.53
C GLU A 102 0.67 -7.64 9.30
N LYS A 103 1.19 -7.21 8.15
CA LYS A 103 1.29 -5.78 7.79
C LYS A 103 -0.10 -5.13 7.72
N GLU A 104 -1.06 -5.76 7.06
CA GLU A 104 -2.43 -5.25 6.95
C GLU A 104 -3.10 -5.13 8.31
N GLY A 105 -2.96 -6.12 9.19
CA GLY A 105 -3.48 -6.06 10.56
C GLY A 105 -2.88 -4.92 11.39
N LEU A 106 -1.57 -4.68 11.27
CA LEU A 106 -0.90 -3.56 11.94
C LEU A 106 -1.35 -2.21 11.39
N ASP A 107 -1.49 -2.09 10.07
CA ASP A 107 -1.93 -0.86 9.40
C ASP A 107 -3.38 -0.51 9.78
N GLU A 108 -4.26 -1.50 9.88
CA GLU A 108 -5.65 -1.33 10.33
C GLU A 108 -5.72 -0.87 11.79
N ALA A 109 -4.98 -1.53 12.69
CA ALA A 109 -4.90 -1.13 14.09
C ALA A 109 -4.38 0.31 14.25
N TYR A 110 -3.40 0.70 13.45
CA TYR A 110 -2.86 2.05 13.44
C TYR A 110 -3.89 3.09 12.96
N LYS A 111 -4.61 2.79 11.87
CA LYS A 111 -5.68 3.67 11.35
C LYS A 111 -6.79 3.86 12.38
N GLN A 112 -7.24 2.78 13.01
CA GLN A 112 -8.26 2.84 14.07
C GLN A 112 -7.82 3.74 15.23
N LYS A 113 -6.56 3.62 15.66
CA LYS A 113 -5.99 4.45 16.72
C LYS A 113 -5.93 5.93 16.32
N ILE A 114 -5.55 6.25 15.08
CA ILE A 114 -5.58 7.63 14.57
C ILE A 114 -7.00 8.19 14.57
N GLU A 115 -7.97 7.41 14.09
CA GLU A 115 -9.36 7.85 14.03
C GLU A 115 -9.95 8.11 15.42
N GLN A 116 -9.66 7.23 16.38
CA GLN A 116 -10.05 7.42 17.79
C GLN A 116 -9.45 8.71 18.36
N ASN A 117 -8.14 8.91 18.21
CA ASN A 117 -7.47 10.12 18.66
C ASN A 117 -8.04 11.38 17.99
N ARG A 118 -8.37 11.31 16.69
CA ARG A 118 -8.98 12.41 15.96
C ARG A 118 -10.38 12.73 16.48
N LYS A 119 -11.21 11.72 16.74
CA LYS A 119 -12.55 11.88 17.32
C LYS A 119 -12.46 12.53 18.71
N GLU A 120 -11.59 12.01 19.58
CA GLU A 120 -11.37 12.58 20.92
C GLU A 120 -10.88 14.04 20.86
N ALA A 121 -9.96 14.37 19.96
CA ALA A 121 -9.47 15.73 19.78
C ALA A 121 -10.56 16.68 19.26
N VAL A 122 -11.42 16.22 18.33
CA VAL A 122 -12.56 16.99 17.83
C VAL A 122 -13.60 17.20 18.94
N GLU A 123 -13.92 16.18 19.72
CA GLU A 123 -14.85 16.30 20.85
C GLU A 123 -14.35 17.26 21.92
N ARG A 124 -13.07 17.17 22.30
CA ARG A 124 -12.47 18.11 23.27
C ARG A 124 -12.47 19.53 22.73
N THR A 125 -12.09 19.72 21.47
CA THR A 125 -12.11 21.03 20.79
C THR A 125 -13.53 21.58 20.70
N ALA A 126 -14.53 20.76 20.36
CA ALA A 126 -15.93 21.15 20.27
C ALA A 126 -16.50 21.55 21.63
N LYS A 127 -16.22 20.77 22.68
CA LYS A 127 -16.60 21.10 24.07
C LYS A 127 -15.97 22.42 24.51
N ASN A 128 -14.70 22.64 24.22
CA ASN A 128 -14.02 23.90 24.55
C ASN A 128 -14.55 25.09 23.75
N LYS A 129 -14.83 24.90 22.45
CA LYS A 129 -15.43 25.92 21.60
C LYS A 129 -16.85 26.28 22.05
N ALA A 130 -17.67 25.29 22.41
CA ALA A 130 -19.00 25.53 22.97
C ALA A 130 -18.96 26.34 24.27
N LYS A 131 -17.95 26.11 25.12
CA LYS A 131 -17.71 26.91 26.33
C LYS A 131 -17.20 28.32 26.04
N SER A 132 -16.30 28.48 25.08
CA SER A 132 -15.63 29.75 24.78
C SER A 132 -16.43 30.65 23.84
N LEU A 133 -17.40 30.12 23.10
CA LEU A 133 -18.31 30.94 22.29
C LEU A 133 -19.06 31.85 23.26
N PRO A 134 -18.87 33.18 23.15
CA PRO A 134 -19.51 34.08 24.08
C PRO A 134 -21.02 33.99 23.85
N GLU A 135 -21.76 33.84 24.95
CA GLU A 135 -23.21 33.98 25.01
C GLU A 135 -23.70 35.16 24.16
N SER A 136 -22.92 36.24 24.02
CA SER A 136 -23.24 37.42 23.22
C SER A 136 -23.38 37.19 21.71
N SER A 137 -22.62 36.30 21.06
CA SER A 137 -22.79 36.02 19.61
C SER A 137 -24.01 35.14 19.34
N SER A 138 -24.29 34.18 20.24
CA SER A 138 -25.50 33.35 20.21
C SER A 138 -26.74 34.17 20.58
N ASN A 139 -26.65 35.05 21.58
CA ASN A 139 -27.72 35.94 22.01
C ASN A 139 -27.99 37.04 20.97
N SER A 140 -26.97 37.64 20.34
CA SER A 140 -27.17 38.59 19.23
C SER A 140 -27.89 37.94 18.05
N LEU A 141 -27.50 36.73 17.65
CA LEU A 141 -28.21 35.96 16.60
C LEU A 141 -29.63 35.55 17.04
N ARG A 142 -29.85 35.19 18.31
CA ARG A 142 -31.19 34.92 18.87
C ARG A 142 -32.08 36.16 18.88
N PHE A 143 -31.55 37.33 19.25
CA PHE A 143 -32.28 38.61 19.22
C PHE A 143 -32.61 39.02 17.78
N LEU A 144 -31.68 38.84 16.85
CA LEU A 144 -31.88 39.14 15.45
C LEU A 144 -32.96 38.22 14.82
N THR A 145 -32.91 36.93 15.12
CA THR A 145 -33.91 35.94 14.66
C THR A 145 -35.29 36.16 15.29
N GLN A 146 -35.38 36.57 16.57
CA GLN A 146 -36.66 36.98 17.18
C GLN A 146 -37.24 38.26 16.56
N LYS A 147 -36.39 39.27 16.33
CA LYS A 147 -36.80 40.56 15.73
C LYS A 147 -37.39 40.36 14.33
N TYR A 148 -36.77 39.52 13.50
CA TYR A 148 -37.26 39.25 12.15
C TYR A 148 -38.43 38.25 12.11
N ARG A 149 -38.64 37.41 13.13
CA ARG A 149 -39.82 36.52 13.23
C ARG A 149 -41.14 37.27 13.43
N VAL A 150 -41.14 38.29 14.30
CA VAL A 150 -42.33 39.11 14.59
C VAL A 150 -42.73 39.95 13.36
N LEU A 151 -41.74 40.41 12.59
CA LEU A 151 -41.96 41.17 11.35
C LEU A 151 -42.55 40.32 10.21
N ILE A 152 -42.21 39.03 10.15
CA ILE A 152 -42.74 38.09 9.16
C ILE A 152 -44.17 37.66 9.52
N ALA A 153 -44.45 37.37 10.80
CA ALA A 153 -45.79 36.99 11.27
C ALA A 153 -46.87 38.09 11.11
N ALA A 154 -46.45 39.36 10.99
CA ALA A 154 -47.36 40.49 10.82
C ALA A 154 -47.76 40.76 9.35
N ASN A 155 -47.11 40.12 8.38
CA ASN A 155 -47.43 40.23 6.96
C ASN A 155 -47.73 38.83 6.40
N SER A 156 -48.97 38.37 6.61
CA SER A 156 -49.47 37.04 6.22
C SER A 156 -49.48 36.76 4.71
N SER A 157 -48.87 37.60 3.88
CA SER A 157 -48.85 37.48 2.41
C SER A 157 -47.49 37.17 1.80
N LEU A 158 -46.44 36.92 2.59
CA LEU A 158 -45.12 36.51 2.08
C LEU A 158 -44.53 35.27 2.79
N ASP A 159 -45.37 34.42 3.36
CA ASP A 159 -44.93 33.16 4.00
C ASP A 159 -44.50 32.06 3.01
N THR A 160 -44.71 32.23 1.71
CA THR A 160 -44.32 31.23 0.69
C THR A 160 -42.97 31.48 0.04
N PHE A 161 -42.36 32.67 0.19
CA PHE A 161 -41.13 33.02 -0.54
C PHE A 161 -39.84 32.70 0.24
N LEU A 162 -39.86 32.85 1.57
CA LEU A 162 -38.69 32.58 2.43
C LEU A 162 -38.58 31.11 2.85
N ASP A 163 -39.67 30.35 2.89
CA ASP A 163 -39.62 28.90 3.12
C ASP A 163 -39.08 28.15 1.88
N GLN A 164 -39.25 28.75 0.70
CA GLN A 164 -38.59 28.33 -0.54
C GLN A 164 -37.10 28.72 -0.56
N PHE A 165 -36.71 29.87 0.02
CA PHE A 165 -35.30 30.31 0.08
C PHE A 165 -34.47 29.54 1.11
N VAL A 166 -35.06 29.20 2.27
CA VAL A 166 -34.42 28.34 3.28
C VAL A 166 -34.34 26.89 2.78
N ASN A 167 -35.35 26.39 2.07
CA ASN A 167 -35.25 25.09 1.39
C ASN A 167 -34.21 25.08 0.25
N LEU A 168 -33.95 26.20 -0.41
CA LEU A 168 -32.94 26.28 -1.48
C LEU A 168 -31.50 26.46 -0.97
N GLN A 169 -31.32 26.91 0.27
CA GLN A 169 -30.01 27.00 0.95
C GLN A 169 -29.71 25.79 1.86
N CYS A 170 -30.68 24.90 2.10
CA CYS A 170 -30.47 23.63 2.81
C CYS A 170 -30.53 22.39 1.90
N SER A 171 -30.73 22.53 0.59
CA SER A 171 -30.75 21.41 -0.37
C SER A 171 -29.72 21.55 -1.48
N LYS A 172 -28.45 21.77 -1.14
CA LYS A 172 -27.34 21.25 -1.96
C LYS A 172 -26.24 20.74 -1.03
N PRO A 173 -26.06 19.41 -0.86
CA PRO A 173 -24.74 18.92 -0.56
C PRO A 173 -23.85 19.35 -1.74
N VAL A 174 -22.97 20.32 -1.52
CA VAL A 174 -21.80 20.45 -2.37
C VAL A 174 -20.88 19.35 -1.88
N ASP A 175 -21.09 18.15 -2.42
CA ASP A 175 -20.05 17.15 -2.49
C ASP A 175 -18.88 17.83 -3.20
N LEU A 176 -17.86 18.17 -2.41
CA LEU A 176 -16.54 18.46 -2.91
C LEU A 176 -16.02 17.11 -3.41
N GLU A 177 -16.48 16.73 -4.60
CA GLU A 177 -15.81 15.74 -5.41
C GLU A 177 -14.41 16.27 -5.73
N PHE A 178 -13.45 15.76 -4.98
CA PHE A 178 -12.10 15.65 -5.48
C PHE A 178 -12.14 14.65 -6.65
N THR A 179 -12.37 15.16 -7.85
CA THR A 179 -12.30 14.37 -9.09
C THR A 179 -10.85 13.98 -9.38
N GLY A 180 -10.63 12.67 -9.51
CA GLY A 180 -9.46 12.04 -10.12
C GLY A 180 -8.73 11.08 -9.16
N VAL A 181 -8.70 9.76 -9.33
CA VAL A 181 -8.91 8.90 -10.51
C VAL A 181 -9.35 7.52 -10.00
N ALA A 182 -10.51 7.02 -10.44
CA ALA A 182 -10.90 5.63 -10.30
C ALA A 182 -10.65 4.89 -11.62
N ASN A 183 -9.73 3.93 -11.61
CA ASN A 183 -9.68 2.86 -12.61
C ASN A 183 -10.77 1.84 -12.24
N GLN A 184 -11.62 1.54 -13.22
CA GLN A 184 -12.76 0.64 -13.11
C GLN A 184 -12.32 -0.82 -12.93
N VAL A 185 -12.97 -1.52 -11.99
CA VAL A 185 -13.12 -2.97 -11.99
C VAL A 185 -14.61 -3.25 -11.79
N PRO A 186 -15.31 -3.93 -12.72
CA PRO A 186 -16.70 -4.31 -12.55
C PRO A 186 -16.85 -5.52 -11.61
N GLN A 187 -17.87 -5.51 -10.75
CA GLN A 187 -18.39 -6.70 -10.08
C GLN A 187 -19.76 -7.07 -10.66
N GLU A 188 -19.90 -8.35 -11.02
CA GLU A 188 -21.19 -9.00 -11.25
C GLU A 188 -21.62 -9.69 -9.96
N SER A 189 -22.91 -9.57 -9.68
CA SER A 189 -23.66 -10.21 -8.61
C SER A 189 -24.29 -11.52 -9.11
N SER A 190 -24.16 -12.60 -8.35
CA SER A 190 -25.16 -13.68 -8.34
C SER A 190 -25.21 -14.32 -6.96
N SER A 191 -26.34 -14.07 -6.30
CA SER A 191 -26.91 -14.79 -5.16
C SER A 191 -27.36 -16.19 -5.56
N GLU A 192 -27.20 -17.17 -4.67
CA GLU A 192 -27.99 -18.41 -4.49
C GLU A 192 -27.39 -19.10 -3.24
N ASP A 193 -28.06 -18.97 -2.09
CA ASP A 193 -29.03 -19.90 -1.50
C ASP A 193 -28.37 -20.93 -0.56
N SER A 194 -28.75 -20.81 0.71
CA SER A 194 -28.31 -21.60 1.85
C SER A 194 -29.22 -22.82 2.02
N GLU A 195 -28.63 -24.01 2.03
CA GLU A 195 -29.27 -25.21 2.59
C GLU A 195 -28.38 -25.79 3.70
N ASP A 196 -28.98 -25.87 4.89
CA ASP A 196 -28.48 -26.56 6.07
C ASP A 196 -28.60 -28.07 5.85
N ASP A 197 -27.52 -28.83 6.08
CA ASP A 197 -27.59 -30.27 6.29
C ASP A 197 -26.78 -30.69 7.53
N ASP A 198 -27.53 -30.99 8.58
CA ASP A 198 -27.13 -31.63 9.82
C ASP A 198 -26.87 -33.12 9.56
N SER A 199 -25.65 -33.60 9.80
CA SER A 199 -25.40 -35.03 9.96
C SER A 199 -24.35 -35.28 11.04
N GLY A 200 -24.86 -35.77 12.16
CA GLY A 200 -24.07 -36.23 13.30
C GLY A 200 -23.21 -37.45 12.96
N ILE A 201 -22.03 -37.49 13.59
CA ILE A 201 -21.24 -38.70 13.76
C ILE A 201 -20.91 -38.84 15.25
N SER A 202 -21.29 -39.99 15.77
CA SER A 202 -21.18 -40.48 17.15
C SER A 202 -19.77 -40.92 17.56
N GLU A 203 -19.48 -40.72 18.85
CA GLU A 203 -18.67 -41.55 19.80
C GLU A 203 -17.32 -42.15 19.38
N ALA A 204 -16.26 -41.85 20.16
CA ALA A 204 -15.68 -42.82 21.11
C ALA A 204 -14.46 -42.24 21.88
N ALA A 205 -14.36 -42.62 23.15
CA ALA A 205 -13.41 -42.17 24.16
C ALA A 205 -12.03 -42.86 24.14
N LYS A 206 -11.05 -42.19 24.78
CA LYS A 206 -9.78 -42.61 25.43
C LYS A 206 -8.71 -41.56 25.08
N GLY A 207 -7.98 -40.89 25.96
CA GLY A 207 -7.61 -41.14 27.36
C GLY A 207 -6.12 -40.85 27.48
N GLY A 208 -5.73 -39.87 28.31
CA GLY A 208 -4.46 -39.81 29.02
C GLY A 208 -3.15 -39.47 28.28
N GLU A 209 -2.41 -38.55 28.94
CA GLU A 209 -0.95 -38.55 29.15
C GLU A 209 -0.12 -37.37 28.60
N ASP A 210 0.74 -36.94 29.51
CA ASP A 210 1.61 -35.77 29.59
C ASP A 210 2.73 -35.77 28.53
N GLY A 211 3.29 -34.59 28.22
CA GLY A 211 4.58 -34.56 27.51
C GLY A 211 5.07 -33.22 26.95
N ALA A 212 5.80 -32.49 27.78
CA ALA A 212 7.00 -31.69 27.45
C ALA A 212 6.97 -30.68 26.28
N HIS A 213 6.98 -29.41 26.65
CA HIS A 213 7.53 -28.32 25.83
C HIS A 213 9.05 -28.49 25.70
N SER A 214 9.54 -28.82 24.50
CA SER A 214 10.95 -28.63 24.13
C SER A 214 11.10 -27.35 23.30
N ASN A 215 11.73 -26.35 23.90
CA ASN A 215 12.32 -25.22 23.19
C ASN A 215 13.45 -25.74 22.32
N ILE A 216 13.34 -25.55 21.00
CA ILE A 216 14.45 -25.78 20.07
C ILE A 216 15.08 -24.41 19.83
N ASP A 217 16.13 -24.12 20.59
CA ASP A 217 17.06 -23.04 20.29
C ASP A 217 17.87 -23.43 19.04
N ASN A 218 17.63 -22.72 17.95
CA ASN A 218 18.50 -22.74 16.78
C ASN A 218 19.77 -21.93 17.12
N THR A 219 20.90 -22.61 17.25
CA THR A 219 22.21 -21.98 17.12
C THR A 219 23.03 -22.79 16.13
N ASP A 220 23.25 -22.22 14.95
CA ASP A 220 24.26 -22.67 14.01
C ASP A 220 24.78 -21.44 13.26
N GLU A 221 25.90 -20.87 13.71
CA GLU A 221 26.82 -20.07 12.90
C GLU A 221 28.25 -20.25 13.41
N THR A 222 28.93 -21.20 12.77
CA THR A 222 30.22 -21.06 12.06
C THR A 222 31.30 -20.09 12.56
N SER A 223 32.51 -20.66 12.64
CA SER A 223 33.85 -20.07 12.34
C SER A 223 34.63 -19.46 13.50
N GLN A 224 35.73 -20.12 13.89
CA GLN A 224 37.05 -19.48 13.91
C GLN A 224 38.19 -20.51 13.96
N ASP A 225 39.20 -20.20 13.15
CA ASP A 225 40.41 -20.92 12.83
C ASP A 225 41.35 -21.16 14.03
N ASN A 226 42.09 -22.26 13.97
CA ASN A 226 43.55 -22.39 14.16
C ASN A 226 43.88 -23.77 14.73
N ASP A 227 44.69 -24.55 14.02
CA ASP A 227 46.01 -24.90 14.54
C ASP A 227 46.85 -25.62 13.48
N GLN A 228 48.02 -25.03 13.23
CA GLN A 228 49.13 -25.62 12.52
C GLN A 228 49.69 -26.79 13.33
N SER A 229 49.88 -27.95 12.71
CA SER A 229 50.99 -28.83 13.08
C SER A 229 51.44 -29.68 11.88
N ASN A 230 52.58 -29.23 11.36
CA ASN A 230 53.62 -29.95 10.66
C ASN A 230 53.72 -31.44 11.05
N LEU A 231 53.77 -32.36 10.08
CA LEU A 231 54.51 -33.64 10.18
C LEU A 231 54.82 -34.16 8.75
N ASP A 232 56.08 -34.51 8.56
CA ASP A 232 56.81 -34.76 7.31
C ASP A 232 56.38 -36.01 6.52
N PRO A 233 56.68 -36.09 5.20
CA PRO A 233 56.76 -37.35 4.48
C PRO A 233 58.23 -37.76 4.24
N GLU A 234 58.73 -38.73 5.01
CA GLU A 234 59.91 -39.53 4.64
C GLU A 234 59.55 -41.02 4.57
N LYS A 235 59.90 -41.64 3.42
CA LYS A 235 60.18 -43.06 3.15
C LYS A 235 59.05 -44.06 3.45
N SER A 236 58.71 -45.00 2.57
CA SER A 236 59.54 -45.85 1.69
C SER A 236 58.69 -46.48 0.59
#